data_AF-A0A1I4TM92-F1
#
_entry.id   AF-A0A1I4TM92-F1
#
_cell.length_a   1.000
_cell.length_b   1.000
_cell.length_c   1.000
_cell.angle_alpha   90.00
_cell.angle_beta   90.00
_cell.angle_gamma   90.00
#
_symmetry.space_group_name_H-M   'P 1'
#
loop_
_entity.id
_entity.type
_entity.pdbx_description
1 polymer ?
#
loop_
_entity_poly.entity_id
_entity_poly.type
_entity_poly.pdbx_seq_one_letter_code
_entity_poly.pdbx_strand_id
1 'polypeptide(L)'
;MHLQLGFLAFLFASNLFAWSTETSDDIWRSGWGQGVSEAEVTRGSGNKIYVACLSGREWPLDMGSSISFMLAGDGPKPNSELLIIFDKKHPESFSVDKHGKITSDCRACAANFDYLIEQLKKHSSIYVRFSDGRESTFTLKGSAKAIGECPSAWSQ
;
A
#
# COMPACT_ATOMS: atom_id res chain seq x y z
N MET A 1 17.52 7.58 62.79
CA MET A 1 18.28 8.34 61.77
C MET A 1 18.66 7.36 60.67
N HIS A 2 18.10 7.52 59.47
CA HIS A 2 18.34 6.85 58.16
C HIS A 2 16.99 6.60 57.49
N LEU A 3 16.74 6.84 56.22
CA LEU A 3 17.26 7.72 55.16
C LEU A 3 16.17 7.57 54.07
N GLN A 4 15.66 8.66 53.50
CA GLN A 4 14.64 8.59 52.44
C GLN A 4 15.22 7.99 51.15
N LEU A 5 14.43 7.19 50.44
CA LEU A 5 14.54 7.06 48.98
C LEU A 5 13.13 7.13 48.37
N GLY A 6 12.82 8.28 47.80
CA GLY A 6 11.67 8.47 46.93
C GLY A 6 11.91 7.81 45.57
N PHE A 7 10.94 7.05 45.10
CA PHE A 7 10.91 6.51 43.75
C PHE A 7 10.17 7.50 42.85
N LEU A 8 10.92 8.26 42.04
CA LEU A 8 10.38 9.06 40.94
C LEU A 8 10.14 8.11 39.76
N ALA A 9 8.89 7.74 39.50
CA ALA A 9 8.50 7.04 38.28
C ALA A 9 8.42 8.06 37.12
N PHE A 10 9.46 8.11 36.29
CA PHE A 10 9.39 8.77 34.99
C PHE A 10 8.56 7.90 34.03
N LEU A 11 7.30 8.25 33.84
CA LEU A 11 6.50 7.71 32.74
C LEU A 11 6.93 8.43 31.44
N PHE A 12 7.77 7.76 30.65
CA PHE A 12 7.91 8.10 29.24
C PHE A 12 6.60 7.74 28.53
N ALA A 13 5.72 8.73 28.36
CA ALA A 13 4.65 8.64 27.37
C ALA A 13 5.32 8.66 25.99
N SER A 14 5.62 7.49 25.45
CA SER A 14 5.90 7.33 24.04
C SER A 14 4.65 7.77 23.28
N ASN A 15 4.72 8.97 22.70
CA ASN A 15 3.82 9.40 21.64
C ASN A 15 4.03 8.46 20.44
N LEU A 16 3.42 7.28 20.50
CA LEU A 16 3.12 6.52 19.31
C LEU A 16 2.22 7.44 18.49
N PHE A 17 2.74 7.97 17.38
CA PHE A 17 1.93 8.56 16.33
C PHE A 17 1.07 7.44 15.73
N ALA A 18 0.09 6.98 16.48
CA ALA A 18 -1.05 6.25 15.96
C ALA A 18 -1.77 7.25 15.08
N TRP A 19 -1.74 7.00 13.78
CA TRP A 19 -2.47 7.81 12.80
C TRP A 19 -3.91 7.96 13.27
N SER A 20 -4.47 9.16 13.21
CA SER A 20 -5.88 9.35 13.54
C SER A 20 -6.69 8.39 12.67
N THR A 21 -7.55 7.58 13.31
CA THR A 21 -8.39 6.57 12.67
C THR A 21 -9.46 7.15 11.74
N GLU A 22 -9.47 8.47 11.53
CA GLU A 22 -10.25 9.11 10.48
C GLU A 22 -9.50 9.00 9.15
N THR A 23 -9.70 7.87 8.47
CA THR A 23 -9.42 7.77 7.04
C THR A 23 -10.50 8.56 6.30
N SER A 24 -10.11 9.70 5.74
CA SER A 24 -10.94 10.41 4.78
C SER A 24 -10.92 9.59 3.51
N ASP A 25 -12.08 9.03 3.17
CA ASP A 25 -12.28 8.37 1.90
C ASP A 25 -11.89 9.29 0.74
N ASP A 26 -11.46 8.66 -0.35
CA ASP A 26 -11.15 9.32 -1.62
C ASP A 26 -10.01 10.36 -1.54
N ILE A 27 -9.23 10.38 -0.47
CA ILE A 27 -8.03 11.22 -0.33
C ILE A 27 -6.79 10.33 -0.24
N TRP A 28 -5.89 10.47 -1.21
CA TRP A 28 -4.58 9.84 -1.16
C TRP A 28 -3.71 10.46 -0.06
N ARG A 29 -3.10 9.60 0.75
CA ARG A 29 -2.20 9.96 1.84
C ARG A 29 -0.86 9.28 1.62
N SER A 30 0.19 9.87 2.17
CA SER A 30 1.51 9.26 2.19
C SER A 30 2.18 9.42 3.55
N GLY A 31 3.11 8.52 3.83
CA GLY A 31 3.86 8.48 5.07
C GLY A 31 5.15 7.69 4.92
N TRP A 32 5.90 7.61 6.01
CA TRP A 32 7.10 6.78 6.09
C TRP A 32 7.03 5.93 7.36
N GLY A 33 7.25 4.63 7.22
CA GLY A 33 7.13 3.67 8.30
C GLY A 33 8.01 2.46 8.04
N GLN A 34 8.62 1.90 9.09
CA GLN A 34 9.39 0.64 9.01
C GLN A 34 10.45 0.59 7.90
N GLY A 35 11.02 1.73 7.50
CA GLY A 35 12.03 1.78 6.41
C GLY A 35 11.48 2.01 5.01
N VAL A 36 10.17 2.12 4.82
CA VAL A 36 9.53 2.25 3.49
C VAL A 36 8.69 3.52 3.37
N SER A 37 8.60 4.04 2.15
CA SER A 37 7.62 5.07 1.82
C SER A 37 6.27 4.40 1.55
N GLU A 38 5.21 4.93 2.12
CA GLU A 38 3.88 4.33 2.08
C GLU A 38 2.88 5.32 1.48
N ALA A 39 1.94 4.82 0.68
CA ALA A 39 0.82 5.60 0.17
C ALA A 39 -0.47 4.79 0.20
N GLU A 40 -1.58 5.45 0.51
CA GLU A 40 -2.88 4.78 0.56
C GLU A 40 -4.05 5.68 0.15
N VAL A 41 -5.13 5.04 -0.27
CA VAL A 41 -6.46 5.64 -0.41
C VAL A 41 -7.49 4.63 0.10
N THR A 42 -8.52 5.15 0.78
CA THR A 42 -9.64 4.36 1.30
C THR A 42 -10.93 4.75 0.60
N ARG A 43 -11.90 3.83 0.61
CA ARG A 43 -13.25 4.12 0.10
C ARG A 43 -14.30 3.26 0.79
N GLY A 44 -15.16 3.87 1.58
CA GLY A 44 -16.20 3.17 2.32
C GLY A 44 -15.60 2.15 3.28
N SER A 45 -16.46 1.30 3.83
CA SER A 45 -16.05 0.35 4.87
C SER A 45 -15.11 -0.72 4.30
N GLY A 46 -13.85 -0.70 4.76
CA GLY A 46 -12.89 -1.78 4.55
C GLY A 46 -12.25 -1.85 3.15
N ASN A 47 -12.52 -0.91 2.24
CA ASN A 47 -11.82 -0.89 0.95
C ASN A 47 -10.60 0.02 1.00
N LYS A 48 -9.47 -0.49 0.51
CA LYS A 48 -8.19 0.23 0.51
C LYS A 48 -7.30 -0.17 -0.66
N ILE A 49 -6.60 0.80 -1.24
CA ILE A 49 -5.37 0.57 -1.99
C ILE A 49 -4.23 1.02 -1.08
N TYR A 50 -3.23 0.16 -0.94
CA TYR A 50 -2.02 0.44 -0.17
C TYR A 50 -0.80 0.12 -1.00
N VAL A 51 0.15 1.06 -1.05
CA VAL A 51 1.40 0.95 -1.79
C VAL A 51 2.54 1.13 -0.81
N ALA A 52 3.44 0.15 -0.76
CA ALA A 52 4.69 0.24 -0.01
C ALA A 52 5.85 0.27 -0.99
N CYS A 53 6.63 1.34 -0.94
CA CYS A 53 7.74 1.64 -1.83
C CYS A 53 9.04 1.50 -1.05
N LEU A 54 9.82 0.48 -1.39
CA LEU A 54 11.20 0.37 -0.95
C LEU A 54 12.05 1.30 -1.82
N SER A 55 12.72 2.25 -1.17
CA SER A 55 13.69 3.14 -1.81
C SER A 55 15.04 2.99 -1.12
N GLY A 56 16.07 2.66 -1.91
CA GLY A 56 17.45 2.62 -1.44
C GLY A 56 18.16 1.33 -1.82
N ARG A 57 19.36 1.49 -2.40
CA ARG A 57 20.23 0.41 -2.91
C ARG A 57 20.82 -0.52 -1.84
N GLU A 58 20.51 -0.26 -0.56
CA GLU A 58 21.07 -0.98 0.59
C GLU A 58 20.17 -2.12 1.11
N TRP A 59 18.95 -2.27 0.56
CA TRP A 59 18.06 -3.36 0.93
C TRP A 59 18.33 -4.63 0.12
N PRO A 60 18.17 -5.83 0.72
CA PRO A 60 18.29 -7.08 -0.01
C PRO A 60 17.37 -7.08 -1.25
N LEU A 61 17.87 -7.52 -2.41
CA LEU A 61 17.11 -7.55 -3.68
C LEU A 61 15.86 -8.43 -3.63
N ASP A 62 15.78 -9.31 -2.63
CA ASP A 62 14.63 -10.15 -2.28
C ASP A 62 13.55 -9.41 -1.48
N MET A 63 13.76 -8.14 -1.13
CA MET A 63 12.73 -7.23 -0.61
C MET A 63 12.29 -6.27 -1.72
N GLY A 64 11.07 -6.47 -2.23
CA GLY A 64 10.47 -5.64 -3.28
C GLY A 64 9.35 -4.75 -2.76
N SER A 65 9.18 -3.58 -3.39
CA SER A 65 7.97 -2.75 -3.29
C SER A 65 6.71 -3.57 -3.60
N SER A 66 5.57 -3.19 -3.01
CA SER A 66 4.31 -3.93 -3.17
C SER A 66 3.08 -3.04 -3.25
N ILE A 67 2.06 -3.56 -3.94
CA ILE A 67 0.70 -3.00 -4.01
C ILE A 67 -0.25 -4.04 -3.40
N SER A 68 -1.10 -3.58 -2.48
CA SER A 68 -2.12 -4.39 -1.82
C SER A 68 -3.49 -3.77 -2.01
N PHE A 69 -4.48 -4.63 -2.30
CA PHE A 69 -5.88 -4.25 -2.38
C PHE A 69 -6.65 -4.93 -1.24
N MET A 70 -7.50 -4.18 -0.56
CA MET A 70 -8.47 -4.72 0.39
C MET A 70 -9.86 -4.34 -0.10
N LEU A 71 -10.79 -5.30 -0.08
CA LEU A 71 -12.20 -5.09 -0.41
C LEU A 71 -13.06 -5.71 0.68
N ALA A 72 -13.98 -4.92 1.24
CA ALA A 72 -14.80 -5.31 2.39
C ALA A 72 -13.99 -5.82 3.60
N GLY A 73 -12.79 -5.26 3.83
CA GLY A 73 -11.94 -5.56 4.98
C GLY A 73 -10.89 -6.64 4.78
N ASP A 74 -10.94 -7.40 3.68
CA ASP A 74 -10.02 -8.51 3.42
C ASP A 74 -9.30 -8.37 2.07
N GLY A 75 -8.13 -9.02 1.95
CA GLY A 75 -7.40 -9.12 0.69
C GLY A 75 -8.00 -10.14 -0.30
N PRO A 76 -7.45 -10.21 -1.53
CA PRO A 76 -7.81 -11.25 -2.49
C PRO A 76 -7.30 -12.62 -2.03
N LYS A 77 -7.85 -13.69 -2.61
CA LYS A 77 -7.34 -15.04 -2.37
C LYS A 77 -5.85 -15.12 -2.81
N PRO A 78 -4.97 -15.79 -2.05
CA PRO A 78 -3.60 -16.05 -2.48
C PRO A 78 -3.53 -16.73 -3.85
N ASN A 79 -2.54 -16.35 -4.68
CA ASN A 79 -2.32 -16.89 -6.02
C ASN A 79 -3.56 -16.81 -6.93
N SER A 80 -4.36 -15.75 -6.79
CA SER A 80 -5.55 -15.50 -7.61
C SER A 80 -5.35 -14.32 -8.56
N GLU A 81 -6.36 -14.00 -9.35
CA GLU A 81 -6.35 -12.87 -10.27
C GLU A 81 -7.25 -11.73 -9.78
N LEU A 82 -6.81 -10.51 -10.08
CA LEU A 82 -7.57 -9.28 -9.98
C LEU A 82 -7.99 -8.84 -11.38
N LEU A 83 -9.25 -8.46 -11.54
CA LEU A 83 -9.70 -7.71 -12.69
C LEU A 83 -9.58 -6.22 -12.37
N ILE A 84 -8.85 -5.47 -13.19
CA ILE A 84 -8.61 -4.03 -13.03
C ILE A 84 -9.10 -3.29 -14.26
N ILE A 85 -9.76 -2.15 -14.06
CA ILE A 85 -10.19 -1.26 -15.14
C ILE A 85 -9.83 0.18 -14.78
N PHE A 86 -8.94 0.80 -15.56
CA PHE A 86 -8.60 2.22 -15.41
C PHE A 86 -9.54 3.11 -16.23
N ASP A 87 -10.09 4.16 -15.60
CA ASP A 87 -10.95 5.15 -16.25
C ASP A 87 -12.08 4.56 -17.13
N LYS A 88 -12.65 3.41 -16.71
CA LYS A 88 -13.70 2.67 -17.44
C LYS A 88 -13.32 2.25 -18.86
N LYS A 89 -12.02 2.02 -19.10
CA LYS A 89 -11.48 1.55 -20.38
C LYS A 89 -11.45 0.01 -20.45
N HIS A 90 -10.39 -0.56 -21.02
CA HIS A 90 -10.24 -1.99 -21.19
C HIS A 90 -9.93 -2.68 -19.85
N PRO A 91 -10.53 -3.85 -19.58
CA PRO A 91 -10.17 -4.66 -18.43
C PRO A 91 -8.82 -5.34 -18.61
N GLU A 92 -8.07 -5.40 -17.52
CA GLU A 92 -6.75 -6.01 -17.43
C GLU A 92 -6.72 -6.98 -16.25
N SER A 93 -5.94 -8.05 -16.35
CA SER A 93 -5.84 -9.08 -15.31
C SER A 93 -4.44 -9.12 -14.70
N PHE A 94 -4.38 -9.14 -13.38
CA PHE A 94 -3.12 -9.19 -12.63
C PHE A 94 -3.16 -10.32 -11.62
N SER A 95 -2.13 -11.18 -11.62
CA SER A 95 -1.96 -12.20 -10.60
C SER A 95 -1.39 -11.60 -9.31
N VAL A 96 -1.92 -12.02 -8.17
CA VAL A 96 -1.34 -11.76 -6.85
C VAL A 96 -0.52 -12.94 -6.35
N ASP A 97 0.43 -12.66 -5.48
CA ASP A 97 1.30 -13.67 -4.88
C ASP A 97 0.58 -14.52 -3.81
N LYS A 98 1.36 -15.35 -3.11
CA LYS A 98 0.91 -16.19 -1.99
C LYS A 98 0.37 -15.39 -0.77
N HIS A 99 0.56 -14.08 -0.75
CA HIS A 99 0.08 -13.16 0.28
C HIS A 99 -1.04 -12.24 -0.23
N GLY A 100 -1.49 -12.40 -1.47
CA GLY A 100 -2.52 -11.54 -2.05
C GLY A 100 -2.01 -10.16 -2.48
N LYS A 101 -0.71 -10.02 -2.75
CA LYS A 101 -0.06 -8.75 -3.15
C LYS A 101 0.50 -8.82 -4.57
N ILE A 102 0.65 -7.65 -5.18
CA ILE A 102 1.49 -7.49 -6.37
C ILE A 102 2.84 -6.97 -5.89
N THR A 103 3.90 -7.77 -6.05
CA THR A 103 5.25 -7.47 -5.54
C THR A 103 6.21 -7.15 -6.69
N SER A 104 7.43 -6.72 -6.35
CA SER A 104 8.48 -6.41 -7.34
C SER A 104 9.78 -7.18 -7.12
N ASP A 105 9.76 -8.20 -6.26
CA ASP A 105 10.90 -9.05 -5.85
C ASP A 105 11.30 -10.12 -6.87
N CYS A 106 10.58 -10.23 -7.99
CA CYS A 106 10.93 -11.11 -9.11
C CYS A 106 10.84 -10.35 -10.44
N ARG A 107 11.56 -10.80 -11.48
CA ARG A 107 11.63 -10.06 -12.76
C ARG A 107 10.26 -9.85 -13.42
N ALA A 108 9.41 -10.89 -13.46
CA ALA A 108 8.06 -10.79 -14.00
C ALA A 108 7.14 -9.94 -13.08
N CYS A 109 7.32 -10.09 -11.77
CA CYS A 109 6.60 -9.34 -10.74
C CYS A 109 6.87 -7.82 -10.89
N ALA A 110 8.14 -7.45 -11.05
CA ALA A 110 8.58 -6.08 -11.26
C ALA A 110 7.93 -5.42 -12.49
N ALA A 111 7.83 -6.12 -13.62
CA ALA A 111 7.19 -5.58 -14.82
C ALA A 111 5.70 -5.24 -14.57
N ASN A 112 4.97 -6.14 -13.89
CA ASN A 112 3.57 -5.91 -13.53
C ASN A 112 3.43 -4.79 -12.49
N PHE A 113 4.32 -4.75 -11.50
CA PHE A 113 4.37 -3.71 -10.48
C PHE A 113 4.63 -2.34 -11.09
N ASP A 114 5.68 -2.20 -11.90
CA ASP A 114 6.07 -0.94 -12.54
C ASP A 114 4.96 -0.42 -13.44
N TYR A 115 4.35 -1.30 -14.24
CA TYR A 115 3.18 -0.98 -15.05
C TYR A 115 2.04 -0.44 -14.18
N LEU A 116 1.69 -1.14 -13.10
CA LEU A 116 0.56 -0.76 -12.26
C LEU A 116 0.83 0.55 -11.50
N ILE A 117 2.06 0.78 -11.02
CA ILE A 117 2.46 2.07 -10.45
C ILE A 117 2.30 3.19 -11.47
N GLU A 118 2.74 3.01 -12.72
CA GLU A 118 2.54 4.02 -13.77
C GLU A 118 1.06 4.33 -13.97
N GLN A 119 0.22 3.29 -14.10
CA GLN A 119 -1.22 3.48 -14.30
C GLN A 119 -1.88 4.16 -13.10
N LEU A 120 -1.54 3.77 -11.87
CA LEU A 120 -2.04 4.39 -10.64
C LEU A 120 -1.72 5.89 -10.62
N LYS A 121 -0.53 6.31 -11.06
CA LYS A 121 -0.10 7.71 -11.11
C LYS A 121 -0.74 8.52 -12.24
N LYS A 122 -1.08 7.87 -13.36
CA LYS A 122 -1.52 8.52 -14.60
C LYS A 122 -3.03 8.69 -14.72
N HIS A 123 -3.79 7.72 -14.20
CA HIS A 123 -5.24 7.68 -14.35
C HIS A 123 -5.99 8.42 -13.24
N SER A 124 -7.30 8.58 -13.41
CA SER A 124 -8.16 9.31 -12.45
C SER A 124 -9.02 8.39 -11.58
N SER A 125 -9.23 7.15 -12.02
CA SER A 125 -10.01 6.14 -11.31
C SER A 125 -9.55 4.74 -11.65
N ILE A 126 -9.76 3.82 -10.71
CA ILE A 126 -9.50 2.39 -10.87
C ILE A 126 -10.68 1.60 -10.30
N TYR A 127 -11.27 0.74 -11.11
CA TYR A 127 -12.15 -0.32 -10.65
C TYR A 127 -11.33 -1.58 -10.42
N VAL A 128 -11.55 -2.24 -9.28
CA VAL A 128 -10.88 -3.47 -8.89
C VAL A 128 -11.94 -4.49 -8.52
N ARG A 129 -11.81 -5.71 -9.05
CA ARG A 129 -12.66 -6.84 -8.68
C ARG A 129 -11.82 -8.08 -8.40
N PHE A 130 -12.12 -8.73 -7.29
CA PHE A 130 -11.53 -10.01 -6.89
C PHE A 130 -12.27 -11.18 -7.57
N SER A 131 -11.60 -12.32 -7.63
CA SER A 131 -12.14 -13.56 -8.19
C SER A 131 -13.40 -14.07 -7.46
N ASP A 132 -13.60 -13.69 -6.19
CA ASP A 132 -14.80 -14.01 -5.41
C ASP A 132 -15.98 -13.04 -5.63
N GLY A 133 -15.81 -12.05 -6.52
CA GLY A 133 -16.85 -11.10 -6.89
C GLY A 133 -16.87 -9.81 -6.07
N ARG A 134 -16.08 -9.68 -5.00
CA ARG A 134 -15.93 -8.40 -4.29
C ARG A 134 -15.31 -7.37 -5.22
N GLU A 135 -15.84 -6.14 -5.20
CA GLU A 135 -15.40 -5.08 -6.08
C GLU A 135 -15.49 -3.69 -5.42
N SER A 136 -14.66 -2.76 -5.88
CA SER A 136 -14.78 -1.33 -5.54
C SER A 136 -14.13 -0.47 -6.63
N THR A 137 -14.50 0.81 -6.68
CA THR A 137 -13.88 1.80 -7.56
C THR A 137 -13.26 2.91 -6.74
N PHE A 138 -11.95 3.12 -6.86
CA PHE A 138 -11.23 4.14 -6.14
C PHE A 138 -10.93 5.35 -7.03
N THR A 139 -10.81 6.52 -6.42
CA THR A 139 -10.17 7.67 -7.07
C THR A 139 -8.66 7.48 -7.12
N LEU A 140 -8.04 7.92 -8.21
CA LEU A 140 -6.60 8.06 -8.36
C LEU A 140 -6.16 9.53 -8.37
N LYS A 141 -7.08 10.47 -8.13
CA LYS A 141 -6.70 11.89 -8.00
C LYS A 141 -5.78 12.05 -6.79
N GLY A 142 -4.57 12.56 -7.04
CA GLY A 142 -3.55 12.77 -6.01
C GLY A 142 -2.62 11.57 -5.77
N SER A 143 -2.87 10.42 -6.42
CA SER A 143 -2.03 9.22 -6.30
C SER A 143 -0.56 9.50 -6.68
N ALA A 144 -0.31 10.24 -7.76
CA ALA A 144 1.03 10.55 -8.22
C ALA A 144 1.88 11.25 -7.16
N LYS A 145 1.28 12.23 -6.47
CA LYS A 145 1.93 12.97 -5.40
C LYS A 145 2.14 12.12 -4.15
N ALA A 146 1.16 11.29 -3.80
CA ALA A 146 1.22 10.45 -2.60
C ALA A 146 2.22 9.29 -2.77
N ILE A 147 2.18 8.58 -3.91
CA ILE A 147 3.07 7.47 -4.20
C ILE A 147 4.52 7.95 -4.34
N GLY A 148 4.75 9.11 -4.98
CA GLY A 148 6.10 9.63 -5.19
C GLY A 148 6.98 8.67 -6.01
N GLU A 149 8.28 8.65 -5.75
CA GLU A 149 9.18 7.65 -6.35
C GLU A 149 8.96 6.27 -5.73
N CYS A 150 8.74 5.27 -6.59
CA CYS A 150 8.39 3.92 -6.16
C CYS A 150 8.94 2.89 -7.16
N PRO A 151 10.27 2.73 -7.24
CA PRO A 151 10.88 1.79 -8.17
C PRO A 151 10.65 0.34 -7.74
N SER A 152 10.57 -0.56 -8.71
CA SER A 152 10.74 -2.01 -8.49
C SER A 152 12.17 -2.33 -8.04
N ALA A 153 12.38 -3.49 -7.42
CA ALA A 153 13.72 -3.98 -7.06
C ALA A 153 14.69 -4.11 -8.26
N TRP A 154 14.17 -4.05 -9.50
CA TRP A 154 14.92 -4.21 -10.74
C TRP A 154 15.14 -2.89 -11.50
N SER A 155 14.59 -1.78 -11.00
CA SER A 155 14.72 -0.44 -11.59
C SER A 155 15.39 0.59 -10.66
N GLN A 156 15.91 0.13 -9.50
CA GLN A 156 16.67 0.92 -8.52
C GLN A 156 18.14 1.18 -8.91
#